data_AF-A0A845YJH9-F1
#
_entry.id   AF-A0A845YJH9-F1
#
_cell.length_a   1.000
_cell.length_b   1.000
_cell.length_c   1.000
_cell.angle_alpha   90.00
_cell.angle_beta   90.00
_cell.angle_gamma   90.00
#
_symmetry.space_group_name_H-M   'P 1'
#
loop_
_entity.id
_entity.type
_entity.pdbx_description
1 polymer ?
#
loop_
_entity_poly.entity_id
_entity_poly.type
_entity_poly.pdbx_seq_one_letter_code
_entity_poly.pdbx_strand_id
1 'polypeptide(L)'
;LIFQTFLAEGKRVPHPFIGIQMTNLTVEQAKQINGDPNSLLTVPETDGVLVMQVVPDSPAATGGLRRGDVIVEIDGEAVTNAEQLQDIVEGSKIGQGLRFEVIRGDQTQTLTVRPAELQDVSK
;
A
#
# COMPACT_ATOMS: atom_id res chain seq x y z
N LEU A 1 -8.71 23.46 5.35
CA LEU A 1 -8.56 24.56 6.33
C LEU A 1 -7.96 24.13 7.69
N ILE A 2 -7.79 22.83 7.98
CA ILE A 2 -7.25 22.35 9.27
C ILE A 2 -5.71 22.25 9.26
N PHE A 3 -5.09 22.03 8.09
CA PHE A 3 -3.64 21.83 7.95
C PHE A 3 -2.77 23.06 8.29
N GLN A 4 -3.23 24.28 8.02
CA GLN A 4 -2.48 25.51 8.31
C GLN A 4 -2.33 25.75 9.83
N THR A 5 -3.28 25.27 10.63
CA THR A 5 -3.33 25.53 12.08
C THR A 5 -2.31 24.71 12.87
N PHE A 6 -2.00 23.48 12.43
CA PHE A 6 -1.06 22.59 13.15
C PHE A 6 0.41 23.04 13.05
N LEU A 7 0.81 23.64 11.92
CA LEU A 7 2.18 24.08 11.71
C LEU A 7 2.57 25.29 12.60
N ALA A 8 1.60 26.06 13.08
CA ALA A 8 1.83 27.25 13.90
C ALA A 8 2.19 26.94 15.36
N GLU A 9 1.90 25.73 15.87
CA GLU A 9 2.11 25.37 17.29
C GLU A 9 3.35 24.51 17.56
N GLY A 10 4.14 24.16 16.54
CA GLY A 10 5.28 23.25 16.70
C GLY A 10 4.89 21.80 17.06
N LYS A 11 3.59 21.47 17.01
CA LYS A 11 3.08 20.11 17.22
C LYS A 11 3.08 19.35 15.89
N ARG A 12 3.86 18.28 15.82
CA ARG A 12 3.91 17.39 14.65
C ARG A 12 2.60 16.63 14.53
N VAL A 13 2.00 16.61 13.35
CA VAL A 13 0.89 15.71 13.03
C VAL A 13 1.52 14.37 12.67
N PRO A 14 1.24 13.28 13.41
CA PRO A 14 1.69 11.97 13.02
C PRO A 14 1.07 11.60 11.67
N HIS A 15 1.91 11.17 10.72
CA HIS A 15 1.47 10.64 9.44
C HIS A 15 1.78 9.15 9.40
N PRO A 16 0.77 8.29 9.64
CA PRO A 16 0.95 6.86 9.49
C PRO A 16 1.39 6.55 8.06
N PHE A 17 2.37 5.67 7.92
CA PHE A 17 2.83 5.20 6.62
C PHE A 17 3.15 3.70 6.70
N ILE A 18 3.14 3.04 5.55
CA ILE A 18 3.54 1.63 5.45
C ILE A 18 4.79 1.39 4.57
N GLY A 19 5.15 2.32 3.69
CA GLY A 19 6.39 2.25 2.91
C GLY A 19 6.28 1.42 1.62
N ILE A 20 5.29 1.72 0.78
CA ILE A 20 5.17 1.17 -0.57
C ILE A 20 5.10 2.28 -1.63
N GLN A 21 5.60 2.00 -2.82
CA GLN A 21 5.19 2.72 -4.03
C GLN A 21 4.12 1.88 -4.71
N MET A 22 3.05 2.55 -5.14
CA MET A 22 1.86 1.88 -5.65
C MET A 22 1.26 2.60 -6.85
N THR A 23 0.47 1.86 -7.62
CA THR A 23 -0.34 2.39 -8.72
C THR A 23 -1.68 1.67 -8.75
N ASN A 24 -2.69 2.33 -9.32
CA ASN A 24 -3.92 1.64 -9.70
C ASN A 24 -3.57 0.57 -10.73
N LEU A 25 -4.24 -0.57 -10.63
CA LEU A 25 -4.21 -1.63 -11.63
C LEU A 25 -5.64 -1.96 -12.02
N THR A 26 -5.91 -1.93 -13.31
CA THR A 26 -7.14 -2.50 -13.87
C THR A 26 -6.85 -3.83 -14.55
N VAL A 27 -7.87 -4.67 -14.70
CA VAL A 27 -7.76 -5.93 -15.47
C VAL A 27 -7.16 -5.69 -16.86
N GLU A 28 -7.55 -4.62 -17.54
CA GLU A 28 -7.03 -4.29 -18.88
C GLU A 28 -5.56 -3.87 -18.85
N GLN A 29 -5.13 -3.10 -17.85
CA GLN A 29 -3.72 -2.79 -17.65
C GLN A 29 -2.90 -4.04 -17.29
N ALA A 30 -3.45 -4.93 -16.47
CA ALA A 30 -2.79 -6.18 -16.11
C ALA A 30 -2.54 -7.07 -17.33
N LYS A 31 -3.54 -7.24 -18.20
CA LYS A 31 -3.38 -7.96 -19.48
C LYS A 31 -2.33 -7.32 -20.38
N GLN A 32 -2.30 -5.98 -20.46
CA GLN A 32 -1.29 -5.26 -21.22
C GLN A 32 0.12 -5.53 -20.68
N ILE A 33 0.31 -5.45 -19.36
CA ILE A 33 1.58 -5.76 -18.68
C ILE A 33 2.00 -7.21 -18.93
N ASN A 34 1.08 -8.17 -18.78
CA ASN A 34 1.37 -9.59 -18.96
C ASN A 34 1.62 -9.98 -20.43
N GLY A 35 1.05 -9.21 -21.37
CA GLY A 35 1.21 -9.43 -22.81
C GLY A 35 2.46 -8.81 -23.42
N ASP A 36 3.14 -7.90 -22.73
CA ASP A 36 4.40 -7.29 -23.21
C ASP A 36 5.57 -8.27 -22.98
N PRO A 37 6.24 -8.76 -24.05
CA PRO A 37 7.39 -9.65 -23.91
C PRO A 37 8.61 -9.02 -23.22
N ASN A 38 8.64 -7.68 -23.07
CA ASN A 38 9.67 -6.95 -22.36
C ASN A 38 9.25 -6.56 -20.93
N SER A 39 8.06 -6.97 -20.48
CA SER A 39 7.61 -6.69 -19.13
C SER A 39 8.54 -7.32 -18.10
N LEU A 40 8.90 -6.53 -17.08
CA LEU A 40 9.75 -6.97 -15.97
C LEU A 40 8.95 -7.62 -14.83
N LEU A 41 7.63 -7.74 -14.99
CA LEU A 41 6.74 -8.23 -13.96
C LEU A 41 5.50 -8.88 -14.57
N THR A 42 5.11 -10.03 -14.05
CA THR A 42 3.77 -10.59 -14.26
C THR A 42 2.90 -10.19 -13.08
N VAL A 43 1.71 -9.67 -13.36
CA VAL A 43 0.77 -9.20 -12.34
C VAL A 43 -0.55 -9.98 -12.41
N PRO A 44 -1.25 -10.16 -11.28
CA PRO A 44 -2.61 -10.68 -11.28
C PRO A 44 -3.55 -9.87 -12.19
N GLU A 45 -4.36 -10.56 -12.99
CA GLU A 45 -5.38 -9.94 -13.86
C GLU A 45 -6.64 -9.58 -13.07
N THR A 46 -6.52 -8.61 -12.17
CA THR A 46 -7.60 -8.11 -11.33
C THR A 46 -7.57 -6.59 -11.22
N ASP A 47 -8.66 -6.00 -10.72
CA ASP A 47 -8.70 -4.59 -10.34
C ASP A 47 -8.20 -4.43 -8.89
N GLY A 48 -7.41 -3.40 -8.62
CA GLY A 48 -6.93 -3.11 -7.27
C GLY A 48 -5.72 -2.17 -7.27
N VAL A 49 -4.89 -2.32 -6.24
CA VAL A 49 -3.69 -1.47 -6.06
C VAL A 49 -2.43 -2.32 -6.17
N LEU A 50 -1.67 -2.12 -7.25
CA LEU A 50 -0.42 -2.83 -7.51
C LEU A 50 0.73 -2.22 -6.71
N VAL A 51 1.42 -3.07 -5.96
CA VAL A 51 2.66 -2.73 -5.26
C VAL A 51 3.83 -2.74 -6.24
N MET A 52 4.33 -1.55 -6.59
CA MET A 52 5.44 -1.36 -7.52
C MET A 52 6.80 -1.55 -6.83
N GLN A 53 6.89 -1.11 -5.58
CA GLN A 53 8.10 -1.23 -4.76
C GLN A 53 7.73 -1.27 -3.28
N VAL A 54 8.50 -2.03 -2.52
CA VAL A 54 8.46 -2.00 -1.05
C VAL A 54 9.75 -1.35 -0.56
N VAL A 55 9.62 -0.35 0.29
CA VAL A 55 10.78 0.33 0.89
C VAL A 55 11.44 -0.64 1.88
N PRO A 56 12.77 -0.84 1.82
CA PRO A 56 13.48 -1.65 2.81
C PRO A 56 13.21 -1.18 4.24
N ASP A 57 13.21 -2.11 5.19
CA ASP A 57 13.01 -1.84 6.64
C ASP A 57 11.71 -1.10 6.99
N SER A 58 10.76 -1.04 6.06
CA SER A 58 9.46 -0.43 6.27
C SER A 58 8.47 -1.38 6.96
N PRO A 59 7.34 -0.86 7.47
CA PRO A 59 6.23 -1.68 7.91
C PRO A 59 5.74 -2.68 6.87
N ALA A 60 5.66 -2.29 5.60
CA ALA A 60 5.24 -3.15 4.51
C ALA A 60 6.22 -4.31 4.29
N ALA A 61 7.54 -4.03 4.35
CA ALA A 61 8.57 -5.07 4.29
C ALA A 61 8.43 -6.05 5.45
N THR A 62 8.27 -5.53 6.68
CA THR A 62 8.08 -6.35 7.89
C THR A 62 6.79 -7.18 7.84
N GLY A 63 5.71 -6.60 7.29
CA GLY A 63 4.43 -7.26 7.10
C GLY A 63 4.39 -8.24 5.92
N GLY A 64 5.49 -8.36 5.17
CA GLY A 64 5.65 -9.35 4.11
C GLY A 64 5.01 -8.96 2.77
N LEU A 65 4.66 -7.70 2.56
CA LEU A 65 4.28 -7.18 1.24
C LEU A 65 5.47 -7.27 0.29
N ARG A 66 5.20 -7.47 -1.00
CA ARG A 66 6.19 -7.63 -2.06
C ARG A 66 5.78 -6.87 -3.31
N ARG A 67 6.77 -6.52 -4.13
CA ARG A 67 6.53 -6.05 -5.49
C ARG A 67 5.73 -7.11 -6.26
N GLY A 68 4.69 -6.67 -6.96
CA GLY A 68 3.77 -7.53 -7.71
C GLY A 68 2.55 -8.01 -6.94
N ASP A 69 2.46 -7.71 -5.64
CA ASP A 69 1.21 -7.89 -4.90
C ASP A 69 0.16 -6.92 -5.45
N VAL A 70 -1.07 -7.39 -5.62
CA VAL A 70 -2.23 -6.54 -5.88
C VAL A 70 -3.11 -6.55 -4.65
N ILE A 71 -3.21 -5.40 -3.98
CA ILE A 71 -4.03 -5.21 -2.79
C ILE A 71 -5.47 -5.01 -3.25
N VAL A 72 -6.38 -5.82 -2.70
CA VAL A 72 -7.81 -5.83 -3.07
C VAL A 72 -8.72 -5.54 -1.88
N GLU A 73 -8.25 -5.73 -0.65
CA GLU A 73 -9.01 -5.45 0.58
C GLU A 73 -8.08 -4.97 1.70
N ILE A 74 -8.61 -4.08 2.56
CA ILE A 74 -8.01 -3.75 3.86
C ILE A 74 -9.10 -3.80 4.91
N ASP A 75 -8.89 -4.58 5.97
CA ASP A 75 -9.79 -4.72 7.13
C ASP A 75 -11.26 -5.08 6.78
N GLY A 76 -11.51 -5.81 5.69
CA GLY A 76 -12.88 -6.13 5.23
C GLY A 76 -13.45 -5.15 4.21
N GLU A 77 -12.74 -4.07 3.90
CA GLU A 77 -13.16 -3.05 2.94
C GLU A 77 -12.41 -3.23 1.62
N ALA A 78 -13.16 -3.40 0.52
CA ALA A 78 -12.59 -3.51 -0.81
C ALA A 78 -11.85 -2.23 -1.20
N VAL A 79 -10.63 -2.37 -1.71
CA VAL A 79 -9.77 -1.25 -2.14
C VAL A 79 -9.60 -1.32 -3.65
N THR A 80 -10.06 -0.27 -4.32
CA THR A 80 -10.13 -0.24 -5.80
C THR A 80 -9.13 0.72 -6.42
N ASN A 81 -8.52 1.60 -5.63
CA ASN A 81 -7.56 2.59 -6.10
C ASN A 81 -6.60 3.04 -4.98
N ALA A 82 -5.48 3.63 -5.40
CA ALA A 82 -4.38 4.04 -4.55
C ALA A 82 -4.74 5.18 -3.59
N GLU A 83 -5.65 6.08 -3.97
CA GLU A 83 -6.13 7.18 -3.11
C GLU A 83 -6.89 6.61 -1.90
N GLN A 84 -7.81 5.66 -2.14
CA GLN A 84 -8.52 4.97 -1.08
C GLN A 84 -7.58 4.22 -0.14
N LEU A 85 -6.56 3.54 -0.68
CA LEU A 85 -5.55 2.87 0.16
C LEU A 85 -4.82 3.89 1.04
N GLN A 86 -4.40 5.02 0.45
CA GLN A 86 -3.71 6.08 1.16
C GLN A 86 -4.58 6.64 2.29
N ASP A 87 -5.85 6.94 2.02
CA ASP A 87 -6.79 7.45 3.02
C ASP A 87 -6.98 6.46 4.19
N ILE A 88 -7.09 5.17 3.91
CA ILE A 88 -7.19 4.12 4.94
C ILE A 88 -5.94 4.11 5.82
N VAL A 89 -4.74 4.20 5.22
CA VAL A 89 -3.49 4.23 5.97
C VAL A 89 -3.38 5.52 6.79
N GLU A 90 -3.69 6.68 6.22
CA GLU A 90 -3.64 7.97 6.94
C GLU A 90 -4.65 8.04 8.09
N GLY A 91 -5.82 7.42 7.95
CA GLY A 91 -6.84 7.31 8.99
C GLY A 91 -6.56 6.24 10.05
N SER A 92 -5.56 5.38 9.82
CA SER A 92 -5.21 4.29 10.72
C SER A 92 -4.41 4.76 11.94
N LYS A 93 -4.28 3.88 12.94
CA LYS A 93 -3.45 4.14 14.12
C LYS A 93 -2.06 3.51 13.93
N ILE A 94 -1.03 4.31 14.21
CA ILE A 94 0.35 3.83 14.31
C ILE A 94 0.43 2.62 15.24
N GLY A 95 1.11 1.56 14.80
CA GLY A 95 1.30 0.31 15.52
C GLY A 95 0.09 -0.64 15.51
N GLN A 96 -1.12 -0.17 15.17
CA GLN A 96 -2.28 -1.03 14.99
C GLN A 96 -2.13 -1.83 13.69
N GLY A 97 -2.40 -3.13 13.75
CA GLY A 97 -2.32 -3.98 12.57
C GLY A 97 -3.52 -3.74 11.66
N LEU A 98 -3.25 -3.45 10.39
CA LEU A 98 -4.20 -3.45 9.30
C LEU A 98 -4.07 -4.80 8.56
N ARG A 99 -5.19 -5.46 8.30
CA ARG A 99 -5.26 -6.74 7.59
C ARG A 99 -5.45 -6.50 6.11
N PHE A 100 -4.42 -6.78 5.32
CA PHE A 100 -4.44 -6.66 3.86
C PHE A 100 -4.80 -8.00 3.24
N GLU A 101 -5.74 -8.01 2.30
CA GLU A 101 -5.88 -9.10 1.34
C GLU A 101 -5.16 -8.73 0.05
N VAL A 102 -4.23 -9.59 -0.37
CA VAL A 102 -3.44 -9.39 -1.57
C VAL A 102 -3.53 -10.60 -2.48
N ILE A 103 -3.50 -10.35 -3.79
CA ILE A 103 -3.28 -11.39 -4.79
C ILE A 103 -1.80 -11.36 -5.18
N ARG A 104 -1.13 -12.51 -5.05
CA ARG A 104 0.28 -12.71 -5.36
C ARG A 104 0.40 -13.89 -6.31
N GLY A 105 0.64 -13.61 -7.58
CA GLY A 105 0.53 -14.63 -8.63
C GLY A 105 -0.92 -15.10 -8.74
N ASP A 106 -1.16 -16.38 -8.48
CA ASP A 106 -2.47 -17.02 -8.48
C ASP A 106 -3.07 -17.22 -7.07
N GLN A 107 -2.37 -16.76 -6.03
CA GLN A 107 -2.77 -16.98 -4.64
C GLN A 107 -3.30 -15.71 -3.98
N THR A 108 -4.41 -15.85 -3.27
CA THR A 108 -4.86 -14.86 -2.29
C THR A 108 -4.12 -15.09 -0.97
N GLN A 109 -3.55 -14.02 -0.41
CA GLN A 109 -2.85 -14.04 0.86
C GLN A 109 -3.37 -12.93 1.78
N THR A 110 -3.49 -13.26 3.06
CA THR A 110 -3.80 -12.28 4.09
C THR A 110 -2.52 -11.91 4.82
N LEU A 111 -2.20 -10.61 4.84
CA LEU A 111 -1.02 -10.05 5.50
C LEU A 111 -1.45 -9.06 6.58
N THR A 112 -0.64 -8.88 7.61
CA THR A 112 -0.86 -7.84 8.62
C THR A 112 0.29 -6.86 8.59
N VAL A 113 -0.01 -5.60 8.29
CA VAL A 113 0.97 -4.50 8.25
C VAL A 113 0.64 -3.53 9.38
N ARG A 114 1.67 -3.05 10.09
CA ARG A 114 1.51 -2.14 11.22
C ARG A 114 2.09 -0.77 10.86
N PRO A 115 1.27 0.23 10.51
CA PRO A 115 1.75 1.56 10.13
C PRO A 115 2.68 2.14 11.20
N ALA A 116 3.73 2.84 10.77
CA ALA A 116 4.66 3.55 11.64
C ALA A 116 4.59 5.08 11.37
N GLU A 117 5.34 5.90 12.09
CA GLU A 117 5.48 7.33 11.77
C GLU A 117 6.54 7.53 10.69
N LEU A 118 6.24 8.29 9.63
CA LEU A 118 7.12 8.43 8.44
C LEU A 118 8.56 8.87 8.76
N GLN A 119 8.77 9.54 9.88
CA GLN A 119 10.08 10.00 10.33
C GLN A 119 11.01 8.88 10.82
N ASP A 120 10.48 7.70 11.20
CA ASP A 120 11.28 6.62 11.78
C ASP A 120 12.09 5.81 10.75
N VAL A 121 11.78 5.93 9.45
CA VAL A 121 12.45 5.17 8.37
C VAL A 121 13.68 5.87 7.80
N SER A 122 13.96 7.09 8.24
CA SER A 122 15.04 7.93 7.71
C SER A 122 16.38 7.74 8.44
N LYS A 123 16.57 6.62 9.15
CA LYS A 123 17.80 6.33 9.92
C LYS A 123 18.56 5.14 9.35
#